data_AF-A0A950TXA8-F1
#
_entry.id   AF-A0A950TXA8-F1
#
_cell.length_a   1.000
_cell.length_b   1.000
_cell.length_c   1.000
_cell.angle_alpha   90.00
_cell.angle_beta   90.00
_cell.angle_gamma   90.00
#
_symmetry.space_group_name_H-M   'P 1'
#
loop_
_entity.id
_entity.type
_entity.pdbx_description
1 polymer ?
#
loop_
_entity_poly.entity_id
_entity_poly.type
_entity_poly.pdbx_seq_one_letter_code
_entity_poly.pdbx_strand_id
1 'polypeptide(L)'
;MAPVPAAPLFRFTQFELPWALGPPDGRYLVRDGAASEPTHVLVLATLGAPERRWLPSRKLRNAEPEPEPSPVATARATAVEVTAPFADRAQADAWLRRAGEADLAAGLAVLNRVLRAHRLAASDAHANAVAREQALVARV
;
A
#
# COMPACT_ATOMS: atom_id res chain seq x y z
N MET A 1 -18.05 5.21 -32.41
CA MET A 1 -17.35 4.81 -31.18
C MET A 1 -17.79 5.78 -30.09
N ALA A 2 -18.60 5.34 -29.12
CA ALA A 2 -19.07 6.22 -28.05
C ALA A 2 -17.87 6.64 -27.16
N PRO A 3 -17.81 7.88 -26.65
CA PRO A 3 -16.73 8.29 -25.75
C PRO A 3 -16.79 7.44 -24.48
N VAL A 4 -15.65 6.88 -24.09
CA VAL A 4 -15.51 6.18 -22.80
C VAL A 4 -15.72 7.24 -21.71
N PRO A 5 -16.68 7.05 -20.78
CA PRO A 5 -16.87 8.00 -19.69
C PRO A 5 -15.56 8.12 -18.89
N ALA A 6 -15.21 9.33 -18.50
CA ALA A 6 -14.05 9.56 -17.65
C ALA A 6 -14.17 8.73 -16.36
N ALA A 7 -13.10 8.02 -16.00
CA ALA A 7 -13.09 7.21 -14.78
C ALA A 7 -13.29 8.12 -13.55
N PRO A 8 -14.05 7.69 -12.53
CA PRO A 8 -14.23 8.46 -11.30
C PRO A 8 -12.90 8.67 -10.57
N LEU A 9 -12.76 9.83 -9.93
CA LEU A 9 -11.59 10.19 -9.13
C LEU A 9 -11.89 9.95 -7.65
N PHE A 10 -10.94 9.40 -6.90
CA PHE A 10 -11.12 9.04 -5.50
C PHE A 10 -10.01 9.62 -4.62
N ARG A 11 -10.30 9.79 -3.33
CA ARG A 11 -9.26 10.03 -2.33
C ARG A 11 -8.48 8.74 -2.10
N PHE A 12 -7.18 8.87 -1.89
CA PHE A 12 -6.38 7.74 -1.48
C PHE A 12 -5.28 8.16 -0.52
N THR A 13 -4.76 7.17 0.20
CA THR A 13 -3.51 7.26 0.96
C THR A 13 -2.66 6.07 0.60
N GLN A 14 -1.35 6.25 0.50
CA GLN A 14 -0.42 5.18 0.21
C GLN A 14 0.71 5.14 1.23
N PHE A 15 1.01 3.94 1.72
CA PHE A 15 2.12 3.67 2.64
C PHE A 15 3.08 2.66 2.03
N GLU A 16 4.38 2.86 2.22
CA GLU A 16 5.42 1.88 1.90
C GLU A 16 6.16 1.48 3.17
N LEU A 17 6.20 0.19 3.46
CA LEU A 17 6.75 -0.39 4.70
C LEU A 17 7.92 -1.32 4.36
N PRO A 18 8.98 -1.36 5.18
CA PRO A 18 10.17 -2.17 4.91
C PRO A 18 10.01 -3.67 5.20
N TRP A 19 8.79 -4.20 5.26
CA TRP A 19 8.50 -5.61 5.51
C TRP A 19 7.19 -6.05 4.85
N ALA A 20 6.99 -7.37 4.75
CA ALA A 20 5.73 -7.96 4.28
C ALA A 20 4.62 -7.82 5.33
N LEU A 21 3.44 -7.36 4.91
CA LEU A 21 2.34 -7.03 5.83
C LEU A 21 1.57 -8.25 6.36
N GLY A 22 1.76 -9.44 5.78
CA GLY A 22 1.04 -10.67 6.13
C GLY A 22 0.02 -11.10 5.08
N PRO A 23 -1.05 -10.32 4.82
CA PRO A 23 -1.99 -10.65 3.76
C PRO A 23 -1.32 -10.68 2.38
N PRO A 24 -1.73 -11.57 1.47
CA PRO A 24 -1.16 -11.65 0.13
C PRO A 24 -1.45 -10.38 -0.69
N ASP A 25 -0.65 -10.15 -1.72
CA ASP A 25 -0.90 -9.08 -2.69
C ASP A 25 -2.28 -9.23 -3.33
N GLY A 26 -3.00 -8.12 -3.50
CA GLY A 26 -4.36 -8.16 -4.01
C GLY A 26 -5.19 -6.91 -3.71
N ARG A 27 -6.48 -6.98 -4.05
CA ARG A 27 -7.47 -5.94 -3.78
C ARG A 27 -8.48 -6.47 -2.78
N TYR A 28 -8.68 -5.73 -1.70
CA TYR A 28 -9.55 -6.08 -0.58
C TYR A 28 -10.65 -5.04 -0.43
N LEU A 29 -11.91 -5.49 -0.41
CA LEU A 29 -13.03 -4.65 -0.07
C LEU A 29 -13.13 -4.52 1.44
N VAL A 30 -13.03 -3.29 1.93
CA VAL A 30 -13.18 -3.00 3.36
C VAL A 30 -14.58 -2.51 3.62
N ARG A 31 -15.26 -3.17 4.56
CA ARG A 31 -16.64 -2.91 4.97
C ARG A 31 -16.67 -2.63 6.46
N ASP A 32 -17.59 -1.80 6.93
CA ASP A 32 -17.77 -1.56 8.37
C ASP A 32 -18.56 -2.69 9.03
N GLY A 33 -19.35 -3.44 8.26
CA GLY A 33 -19.99 -4.69 8.67
C GLY A 33 -20.08 -5.69 7.52
N ALA A 34 -20.32 -6.97 7.81
CA ALA A 34 -20.28 -8.04 6.80
C ALA A 34 -21.23 -7.82 5.61
N ALA A 35 -22.37 -7.15 5.84
CA ALA A 35 -23.38 -6.85 4.82
C ALA A 35 -23.41 -5.37 4.40
N SER A 36 -22.51 -4.51 4.89
CA SER A 36 -22.49 -3.09 4.52
C SER A 36 -21.83 -2.91 3.15
N GLU A 37 -22.17 -1.84 2.43
CA GLU A 37 -21.42 -1.43 1.25
C GLU A 37 -19.92 -1.22 1.56
N PRO A 38 -19.02 -1.43 0.59
CA PRO A 38 -17.59 -1.16 0.78
C PRO A 38 -17.36 0.32 1.05
N THR A 39 -16.59 0.63 2.08
CA THR A 39 -16.14 2.00 2.36
C THR A 39 -14.81 2.30 1.70
N HIS A 40 -13.94 1.29 1.61
CA HIS A 40 -12.62 1.41 1.00
C HIS A 40 -12.27 0.21 0.15
N VAL A 41 -11.42 0.44 -0.85
CA VAL A 41 -10.63 -0.61 -1.49
C VAL A 41 -9.20 -0.49 -0.97
N LEU A 42 -8.70 -1.53 -0.31
CA LEU A 42 -7.30 -1.62 0.07
C LEU A 42 -6.55 -2.44 -0.98
N VAL A 43 -5.55 -1.85 -1.60
CA VAL A 43 -4.66 -2.53 -2.53
C VAL A 43 -3.35 -2.82 -1.82
N LEU A 44 -2.97 -4.09 -1.75
CA LEU A 44 -1.68 -4.53 -1.23
C LEU A 44 -0.82 -5.01 -2.40
N ALA A 45 0.41 -4.52 -2.46
CA ALA A 45 1.38 -4.91 -3.46
C ALA A 45 2.77 -4.93 -2.84
N THR A 46 3.62 -5.86 -3.25
CA THR A 46 5.03 -5.86 -2.87
C THR A 46 5.85 -5.15 -3.96
N LEU A 47 6.68 -4.19 -3.56
CA LEU A 47 7.64 -3.47 -4.39
C LEU A 47 9.06 -4.00 -4.13
N GLY A 48 9.90 -3.98 -5.16
CA GLY A 48 11.26 -4.51 -5.10
C GLY A 48 11.34 -5.91 -5.71
N ALA A 49 12.30 -6.07 -6.62
CA ALA A 49 12.23 -7.01 -7.73
C ALA A 49 12.70 -8.44 -7.38
N PRO A 50 11.98 -9.50 -7.82
CA PRO A 50 12.65 -10.77 -8.08
C PRO A 50 13.34 -10.68 -9.45
N GLU A 51 14.63 -10.39 -9.49
CA GLU A 51 15.48 -10.95 -10.55
C GLU A 51 16.66 -11.70 -9.93
N ARG A 52 16.57 -13.02 -10.00
CA ARG A 52 17.68 -13.94 -9.81
C ARG A 52 17.90 -14.69 -11.12
N ARG A 53 19.19 -14.83 -11.45
CA ARG A 53 19.86 -15.67 -12.49
C ARG A 53 20.24 -14.82 -13.72
N TRP A 54 21.47 -14.88 -14.26
CA TRP A 54 22.20 -16.06 -14.71
C TRP A 54 23.70 -16.13 -14.30
N LEU A 55 24.28 -17.34 -14.43
CA LEU A 55 25.60 -17.88 -14.04
C LEU A 55 26.86 -17.17 -14.63
N PRO A 56 28.09 -17.50 -14.18
CA PRO A 56 29.14 -16.54 -13.85
C PRO A 56 30.09 -16.20 -15.00
N SER A 57 30.61 -14.96 -15.02
CA SER A 57 31.80 -14.59 -15.79
C SER A 57 33.03 -14.41 -14.89
N ARG A 58 34.19 -14.71 -15.46
CA ARG A 58 35.45 -15.11 -14.82
C ARG A 58 36.19 -13.97 -14.08
N LYS A 59 36.91 -14.39 -13.02
CA LYS A 59 37.78 -13.66 -12.08
C LYS A 59 38.48 -12.39 -12.61
N LEU A 60 38.35 -11.31 -11.82
CA LEU A 60 39.39 -10.31 -11.54
C LEU A 60 39.42 -10.08 -10.02
N ARG A 61 40.59 -10.25 -9.40
CA ARG A 61 40.79 -9.99 -7.96
C ARG A 61 41.06 -8.50 -7.77
N ASN A 62 40.11 -7.81 -7.16
CA ASN A 62 40.25 -6.51 -6.51
C ASN A 62 39.53 -6.59 -5.15
N ALA A 63 39.90 -5.69 -4.22
CA ALA A 63 39.45 -5.64 -2.82
C ALA A 63 37.98 -6.04 -2.64
N GLU A 64 37.66 -6.80 -1.57
CA GLU A 64 36.29 -7.24 -1.30
C GLU A 64 35.37 -6.00 -1.27
N PRO A 65 34.48 -5.87 -2.27
CA PRO A 65 33.47 -4.82 -2.25
C PRO A 65 32.63 -5.03 -1.01
N GLU A 66 32.28 -3.93 -0.32
CA GLU A 66 31.21 -3.97 0.68
C GLU A 66 30.00 -4.67 0.04
N PRO A 67 29.42 -5.70 0.68
CA PRO A 67 28.36 -6.47 0.07
C PRO A 67 27.21 -5.53 -0.28
N GLU A 68 26.73 -5.61 -1.53
CA GLU A 68 25.56 -4.80 -1.93
C GLU A 68 24.42 -5.04 -0.94
N PRO A 69 23.71 -3.98 -0.51
CA PRO A 69 22.62 -4.10 0.43
C PRO A 69 21.61 -5.14 -0.07
N SER A 70 21.27 -6.10 0.78
CA SER A 70 20.28 -7.12 0.42
C SER A 70 18.95 -6.44 0.06
N PRO A 71 18.36 -6.71 -1.11
CA PRO A 71 17.07 -6.14 -1.49
C PRO A 71 16.00 -6.51 -0.46
N VAL A 72 15.31 -5.49 0.07
CA VAL A 72 14.24 -5.67 1.05
C VAL A 72 12.91 -5.58 0.33
N ALA A 73 12.10 -6.64 0.44
CA ALA A 73 10.72 -6.62 -0.03
C ALA A 73 9.95 -5.51 0.68
N THR A 74 9.47 -4.53 -0.08
CA THR A 74 8.78 -3.36 0.45
C THR A 74 7.30 -3.53 0.22
N ALA A 75 6.48 -3.61 1.27
CA ALA A 75 5.04 -3.66 1.08
C ALA A 75 4.50 -2.26 0.79
N ARG A 76 3.67 -2.13 -0.25
CA ARG A 76 2.88 -0.95 -0.57
C ARG A 76 1.42 -1.23 -0.25
N ALA A 77 0.83 -0.38 0.57
CA ALA A 77 -0.58 -0.39 0.88
C ALA A 77 -1.22 0.91 0.37
N THR A 78 -2.21 0.80 -0.52
CA THR A 78 -2.99 1.93 -1.03
C THR A 78 -4.43 1.78 -0.57
N ALA A 79 -4.89 2.66 0.32
CA ALA A 79 -6.29 2.72 0.73
C ALA A 79 -7.01 3.76 -0.13
N VAL A 80 -8.08 3.35 -0.81
CA VAL A 80 -8.91 4.20 -1.67
C VAL A 80 -10.30 4.33 -1.04
N GLU A 81 -10.74 5.55 -0.73
CA GLU A 81 -12.09 5.83 -0.20
C GLU A 81 -13.09 5.79 -1.37
N VAL A 82 -14.06 4.88 -1.35
CA VAL A 82 -15.01 4.68 -2.48
C VAL A 82 -16.39 5.30 -2.24
N THR A 83 -16.69 5.72 -1.02
CA THR A 83 -17.99 6.30 -0.63
C THR A 83 -18.21 7.71 -1.14
N ALA A 84 -17.14 8.44 -1.43
CA ALA A 84 -17.21 9.84 -1.83
C ALA A 84 -16.27 10.15 -3.02
N PRO A 85 -16.58 9.63 -4.22
CA PRO A 85 -15.84 10.02 -5.43
C PRO A 85 -15.96 11.52 -5.67
N PHE A 86 -14.90 12.11 -6.22
CA PHE A 86 -14.92 13.50 -6.66
C PHE A 86 -15.78 13.63 -7.92
N ALA A 87 -16.54 14.73 -7.99
CA ALA A 87 -17.38 15.05 -9.15
C ALA A 87 -16.52 15.42 -10.37
N ASP A 88 -15.39 16.08 -10.15
CA ASP A 88 -14.48 16.52 -11.19
C ASP A 88 -13.03 16.64 -10.68
N ARG A 89 -12.12 16.97 -11.62
CA ARG A 89 -10.69 17.15 -11.33
C ARG A 89 -10.39 18.37 -10.47
N ALA A 90 -11.17 19.44 -10.57
CA ALA A 90 -10.93 20.65 -9.78
C ALA A 90 -11.17 20.40 -8.29
N GLN A 91 -12.18 19.58 -7.97
CA GLN A 91 -12.47 19.13 -6.61
C GLN A 91 -11.34 18.24 -6.06
N ALA A 92 -10.82 17.31 -6.89
CA ALA A 92 -9.69 16.47 -6.52
C ALA A 92 -8.42 17.31 -6.25
N ASP A 93 -8.10 18.26 -7.13
CA ASP A 93 -6.95 19.17 -6.97
C ASP A 93 -7.12 20.06 -5.72
N ALA A 94 -8.34 20.49 -5.41
CA ALA A 94 -8.63 21.25 -4.20
C ALA A 94 -8.42 20.42 -2.92
N TRP A 95 -8.72 19.11 -2.95
CA TRP A 95 -8.40 18.21 -1.86
C TRP A 95 -6.89 17.98 -1.73
N LEU A 96 -6.17 17.71 -2.82
CA LEU A 96 -4.71 17.51 -2.78
C LEU A 96 -3.96 18.69 -2.15
N ARG A 97 -4.41 19.93 -2.38
CA ARG A 97 -3.81 21.14 -1.77
C ARG A 97 -3.95 21.22 -0.24
N ARG A 98 -4.93 20.52 0.35
CA ARG A 98 -5.22 20.54 1.79
C ARG A 98 -4.96 19.21 2.50
N ALA A 99 -4.77 18.14 1.74
CA ALA A 99 -4.54 16.81 2.27
C ALA A 99 -3.23 16.77 3.07
N GLY A 100 -3.21 16.00 4.16
CA GLY A 100 -2.06 15.96 5.05
C GLY A 100 -2.10 14.80 6.06
N GLU A 101 -1.47 14.99 7.21
CA GLU A 101 -1.30 13.93 8.21
C GLU A 101 -2.63 13.38 8.77
N ALA A 102 -3.71 14.17 8.76
CA ALA A 102 -5.03 13.67 9.16
C ALA A 102 -5.58 12.64 8.16
N ASP A 103 -5.42 12.86 6.86
CA ASP A 103 -5.81 11.89 5.83
C ASP A 103 -4.96 10.63 5.94
N LEU A 104 -3.64 10.78 6.13
CA LEU A 104 -2.73 9.66 6.37
C LEU A 104 -3.11 8.84 7.61
N ALA A 105 -3.44 9.49 8.73
CA ALA A 105 -3.89 8.79 9.93
C ALA A 105 -5.19 7.99 9.69
N ALA A 106 -6.13 8.55 8.93
CA ALA A 106 -7.36 7.85 8.56
C ALA A 106 -7.06 6.62 7.66
N GLY A 107 -6.20 6.77 6.66
CA GLY A 107 -5.74 5.67 5.82
C GLY A 107 -5.03 4.56 6.59
N LEU A 108 -4.17 4.94 7.55
CA LEU A 108 -3.47 4.00 8.41
C LEU A 108 -4.42 3.22 9.33
N ALA A 109 -5.49 3.87 9.82
CA ALA A 109 -6.53 3.19 10.59
C ALA A 109 -7.26 2.11 9.75
N VAL A 110 -7.53 2.39 8.47
CA VAL A 110 -8.11 1.40 7.54
C VAL A 110 -7.17 0.22 7.33
N LEU A 111 -5.88 0.48 7.08
CA LEU A 111 -4.87 -0.57 6.94
C LEU A 111 -4.81 -1.45 8.21
N ASN A 112 -4.68 -0.84 9.39
CA ASN A 112 -4.60 -1.57 10.65
C ASN A 112 -5.86 -2.39 10.96
N ARG A 113 -7.03 -1.93 10.54
CA ARG A 113 -8.27 -2.71 10.64
C ARG A 113 -8.19 -3.99 9.81
N VAL A 114 -7.67 -3.92 8.58
CA VAL A 114 -7.49 -5.10 7.71
C VAL A 114 -6.44 -6.04 8.29
N LEU A 115 -5.29 -5.52 8.74
CA LEU A 115 -4.24 -6.34 9.36
C LEU A 115 -4.76 -7.06 10.61
N ARG A 116 -5.53 -6.36 11.45
CA ARG A 116 -6.19 -6.97 12.62
C ARG A 116 -7.16 -8.08 12.21
N ALA A 117 -7.97 -7.88 11.17
CA ALA A 117 -8.91 -8.89 10.70
C ALA A 117 -8.18 -10.13 10.13
N HIS A 118 -7.14 -9.91 9.32
CA HIS A 118 -6.29 -10.97 8.81
C HIS A 118 -5.63 -11.77 9.94
N ARG A 119 -5.10 -11.07 10.95
CA ARG A 119 -4.50 -11.68 12.14
C ARG A 119 -5.45 -12.63 12.86
N LEU A 120 -6.70 -12.21 13.07
CA LEU A 120 -7.72 -13.04 13.69
C LEU A 120 -8.04 -14.27 12.84
N ALA A 121 -8.12 -14.12 11.51
CA ALA A 121 -8.40 -15.22 10.59
C ALA A 121 -7.23 -16.22 10.48
N ALA A 122 -5.99 -15.73 10.50
CA ALA A 122 -4.77 -16.53 10.38
C ALA A 122 -4.28 -17.09 11.73
N SER A 123 -4.87 -16.68 12.85
CA SER A 123 -4.38 -17.00 14.21
C SER A 123 -2.91 -16.62 14.44
N ASP A 124 -2.45 -15.55 13.79
CA ASP A 124 -1.06 -15.09 13.87
C ASP A 124 -0.87 -14.16 15.08
N ALA A 125 -0.02 -14.51 16.05
CA ALA A 125 0.22 -13.65 17.21
C ALA A 125 1.21 -12.50 16.95
N HIS A 126 1.94 -12.53 15.84
CA HIS A 126 3.10 -11.67 15.59
C HIS A 126 2.83 -10.53 14.61
N ALA A 127 1.69 -10.52 13.92
CA ALA A 127 1.28 -9.39 13.09
C ALA A 127 0.96 -8.16 13.96
N ASN A 128 1.84 -7.16 13.92
CA ASN A 128 1.71 -5.92 14.67
C ASN A 128 0.97 -4.84 13.89
N ALA A 129 0.34 -3.91 14.62
CA ALA A 129 -0.19 -2.70 14.02
C ALA A 129 0.96 -1.85 13.47
N VAL A 130 0.69 -1.17 12.35
CA VAL A 130 1.61 -0.26 11.67
C VAL A 130 1.39 1.16 12.17
N ALA A 131 2.48 1.86 12.46
CA ALA A 131 2.49 3.26 12.88
C ALA A 131 3.01 4.18 11.76
N ARG A 132 2.71 5.48 11.82
CA ARG A 132 3.07 6.46 10.79
C ARG A 132 4.59 6.62 10.65
N GLU A 133 5.31 6.50 11.76
CA GLU A 133 6.76 6.65 11.89
C GLU A 133 7.53 5.46 11.30
N GLN A 134 6.84 4.34 11.10
CA GLN A 134 7.40 3.12 10.52
C GLN A 134 7.36 3.13 8.98
N ALA A 135 6.59 4.03 8.37
CA ALA A 135 6.45 4.11 6.93
C ALA A 135 7.68 4.77 6.31
N LEU A 136 8.32 4.07 5.36
CA LEU A 136 9.38 4.63 4.50
C LEU A 136 8.83 5.79 3.67
N VAL A 137 7.60 5.63 3.19
CA VAL A 137 6.90 6.62 2.39
C VAL A 137 5.43 6.69 2.80
N ALA A 138 4.90 7.91 2.87
CA ALA A 138 3.48 8.18 3.00
C ALA A 138 3.07 9.22 1.94
N ARG A 139 2.00 8.94 1.18
CA ARG A 139 1.49 9.81 0.12
C ARG A 139 -0.03 9.93 0.21
N VAL A 140 -0.54 11.08 -0.25
CA VAL A 140 -1.94 11.40 -0.53
C VAL A 140 -2.08 11.78 -2.00
#